data_AF-A0A1F4Y8Z6-F1
#
_entry.id   AF-A0A1F4Y8Z6-F1
#
_cell.length_a   1.000
_cell.length_b   1.000
_cell.length_c   1.000
_cell.angle_alpha   90.00
_cell.angle_beta   90.00
_cell.angle_gamma   90.00
#
_symmetry.space_group_name_H-M   'P 1'
#
loop_
_entity.id
_entity.type
_entity.pdbx_description
1 polymer ?
#
loop_
_entity_poly.entity_id
_entity_poly.type
_entity_poly.pdbx_seq_one_letter_code
_entity_poly.pdbx_strand_id
1 'polypeptide(L)'
;MRSVETIVFDKTGTLTQGVFKVTDIAPINGFTKKQILSWAARAEANSNHPIAISIREASGKNEPETQNHDFEEIGGQGIKAIIDGKTVLVGNDHLLHEYSISHDTCAIAGTAVHVAVDNTYAGYIIISDELKPDTESAIRELRRSGTKTIVMLTGDSGSAAQPIAEELGLDGYYAGIMPEEKVVALERLLSEQKHGKVAFVGDGINDAPVLARADVGISMGNLVSCV
;
A
#
# COMPACT_ATOMS: atom_id res chain seq x y z
N MET A 1 -15.88 8.62 -24.12
CA MET A 1 -16.27 8.73 -22.69
C MET A 1 -17.68 9.28 -22.43
N ARG A 2 -18.40 9.87 -23.39
CA ARG A 2 -19.72 10.51 -23.18
C ARG A 2 -20.88 9.62 -22.66
N SER A 3 -20.65 8.33 -22.45
CA SER A 3 -21.61 7.35 -21.92
C SER A 3 -21.11 6.62 -20.67
N VAL A 4 -19.93 6.98 -20.14
CA VAL A 4 -19.39 6.45 -18.90
C VAL A 4 -19.97 7.27 -17.75
N GLU A 5 -20.80 6.66 -16.92
CA GLU A 5 -21.41 7.33 -15.75
C GLU A 5 -20.65 7.03 -14.45
N THR A 6 -20.00 5.86 -14.39
CA THR A 6 -19.18 5.42 -13.26
C THR A 6 -17.75 5.19 -13.69
N ILE A 7 -16.80 5.73 -12.93
CA ILE A 7 -15.38 5.42 -13.08
C ILE A 7 -14.90 4.78 -11.79
N VAL A 8 -14.25 3.63 -11.95
CA VAL A 8 -13.64 2.87 -10.86
C VAL A 8 -12.13 2.95 -11.04
N PHE A 9 -11.42 3.43 -10.03
CA PHE A 9 -9.97 3.53 -10.03
C PHE A 9 -9.37 2.44 -9.16
N ASP A 10 -8.36 1.74 -9.65
CA ASP A 10 -7.37 1.17 -8.75
C ASP A 10 -6.58 2.29 -8.08
N LYS A 11 -6.12 2.06 -6.84
CA LYS A 11 -5.28 3.05 -6.15
C LYS A 11 -3.82 2.96 -6.61
N THR A 12 -3.21 1.79 -6.51
CA THR A 12 -1.76 1.63 -6.55
C THR A 12 -1.25 1.72 -7.99
N GLY A 13 -0.30 2.61 -8.25
CA GLY A 13 0.23 2.87 -9.60
C GLY A 13 -0.72 3.66 -10.53
N THR A 14 -1.99 3.77 -10.17
CA THR A 14 -2.99 4.53 -10.92
C THR A 14 -3.17 5.93 -10.35
N LEU A 15 -3.71 6.04 -9.12
CA LEU A 15 -3.85 7.31 -8.41
C LEU A 15 -2.55 7.72 -7.70
N THR A 16 -1.63 6.77 -7.52
CA THR A 16 -0.40 6.96 -6.75
C THR A 16 0.86 6.90 -7.63
N GLN A 17 1.97 7.48 -7.15
CA GLN A 17 3.16 7.78 -7.95
C GLN A 17 4.37 6.85 -7.72
N GLY A 18 4.24 5.80 -6.90
CA GLY A 18 5.33 4.90 -6.52
C GLY A 18 6.24 5.44 -5.41
N VAL A 19 5.78 6.44 -4.67
CA VAL A 19 6.50 7.05 -3.53
C VAL A 19 5.82 6.60 -2.25
N PHE A 20 6.50 5.71 -1.52
CA PHE A 20 5.96 5.08 -0.31
C PHE A 20 6.12 5.97 0.93
N LYS A 21 5.10 5.98 1.79
CA LYS A 21 5.10 6.65 3.09
C LYS A 21 4.51 5.75 4.17
N VAL A 22 5.04 5.87 5.39
CA VAL A 22 4.45 5.23 6.57
C VAL A 22 3.13 5.92 6.91
N THR A 23 2.03 5.18 6.90
CA THR A 23 0.68 5.69 7.16
C THR A 23 0.16 5.31 8.54
N ASP A 24 0.51 4.12 9.05
CA ASP A 24 0.17 3.72 10.41
C ASP A 24 1.23 2.79 10.99
N ILE A 25 1.23 2.68 12.32
CA ILE A 25 2.08 1.79 13.09
C ILE A 25 1.21 1.17 14.17
N ALA A 26 1.11 -0.15 14.18
CA ALA A 26 0.32 -0.91 15.13
C ALA A 26 1.25 -1.62 16.13
N PRO A 27 1.38 -1.11 17.36
CA PRO A 27 2.20 -1.74 18.38
C PRO A 27 1.48 -2.90 19.05
N ILE A 28 2.23 -3.97 19.33
CA ILE A 28 1.77 -5.20 19.96
C ILE A 28 2.72 -5.54 21.12
N ASN A 29 2.29 -6.39 22.07
CA ASN A 29 3.13 -6.90 23.17
C ASN A 29 3.81 -5.80 24.03
N GLY A 30 3.17 -4.65 24.20
CA GLY A 30 3.65 -3.57 25.08
C GLY A 30 4.73 -2.67 24.46
N PHE A 31 5.06 -2.83 23.17
CA PHE A 31 5.92 -1.91 22.45
C PHE A 31 5.19 -0.59 22.16
N THR A 32 5.95 0.47 21.88
CA THR A 32 5.42 1.76 21.43
C THR A 32 5.65 1.97 19.95
N LYS A 33 4.80 2.78 19.29
CA LYS A 33 4.97 3.17 17.87
C LYS A 33 6.39 3.69 17.59
N LYS A 34 6.93 4.51 18.50
CA LYS A 34 8.28 5.07 18.40
C LYS A 34 9.38 4.00 18.47
N GLN A 35 9.24 3.02 19.36
CA GLN A 35 10.21 1.92 19.45
C GLN A 35 10.21 1.08 18.17
N ILE A 36 9.03 0.71 17.66
CA ILE A 36 8.90 -0.09 16.44
C ILE A 36 9.54 0.63 15.26
N LEU A 37 9.23 1.92 15.11
CA LEU A 37 9.78 2.74 14.03
C LEU A 37 11.30 2.88 14.12
N SER A 38 11.84 3.06 15.33
CA SER A 38 13.28 3.15 15.58
C SER A 38 14.00 1.85 15.26
N TRP A 39 13.49 0.71 15.75
CA TRP A 39 14.07 -0.60 15.45
C TRP A 39 14.03 -0.89 13.95
N ALA A 40 12.91 -0.59 13.29
CA ALA A 40 12.78 -0.78 11.85
C ALA A 40 13.74 0.09 11.05
N ALA A 41 13.80 1.40 11.34
CA ALA A 41 14.69 2.33 10.65
C ALA A 41 16.17 1.97 10.81
N ARG A 42 16.57 1.55 12.02
CA ARG A 42 17.95 1.10 12.29
C ARG A 42 18.27 -0.20 11.59
N ALA A 43 17.37 -1.18 11.56
CA ALA A 43 17.58 -2.43 10.83
C ALA A 43 17.70 -2.19 9.32
N GLU A 44 16.89 -1.29 8.79
CA GLU A 44 16.81 -0.90 7.38
C GLU A 44 17.85 0.17 6.98
N ALA A 45 18.79 0.53 7.84
CA ALA A 45 19.76 1.61 7.61
C ALA A 45 20.56 1.46 6.30
N ASN A 46 20.90 0.21 5.94
CA ASN A 46 21.73 -0.11 4.78
C ASN A 46 20.92 -0.51 3.52
N SER A 47 19.58 -0.59 3.64
CA SER A 47 18.71 -1.04 2.55
C SER A 47 18.37 0.11 1.60
N ASN A 48 18.52 -0.12 0.30
CA ASN A 48 18.13 0.84 -0.75
C ASN A 48 16.69 0.61 -1.23
N HIS A 49 15.93 -0.28 -0.58
CA HIS A 49 14.55 -0.55 -0.97
C HIS A 49 13.64 0.67 -0.70
N PRO A 50 12.70 1.04 -1.59
CA PRO A 50 11.81 2.18 -1.39
C PRO A 50 11.04 2.15 -0.06
N ILE A 51 10.61 0.97 0.38
CA ILE A 51 10.01 0.74 1.71
C ILE A 51 10.98 1.13 2.85
N ALA A 52 12.23 0.67 2.79
CA ALA A 52 13.25 0.98 3.79
C ALA A 52 13.48 2.49 3.91
N ILE A 53 13.55 3.18 2.77
CA ILE A 53 13.68 4.65 2.70
C ILE A 53 12.50 5.31 3.41
N SER A 54 11.27 4.89 3.13
CA SER A 54 10.07 5.47 3.76
C SER A 54 10.02 5.31 5.28
N ILE A 55 10.50 4.17 5.81
CA ILE A 55 10.59 3.92 7.25
C ILE A 55 11.63 4.85 7.89
N ARG A 56 12.81 5.00 7.26
CA ARG A 56 13.86 5.90 7.74
C ARG A 56 13.42 7.35 7.74
N GLU A 57 12.74 7.80 6.67
CA GLU A 57 12.20 9.16 6.60
C GLU A 57 11.17 9.41 7.71
N ALA A 58 10.28 8.45 7.99
CA ALA A 58 9.30 8.54 9.06
C ALA A 58 9.94 8.56 10.46
N SER A 59 11.06 7.87 10.67
CA SER A 59 11.80 7.89 11.95
C SER A 59 12.49 9.22 12.26
N GLY A 60 12.77 10.02 11.22
CA GLY A 60 13.43 11.32 11.31
C GLY A 60 14.96 11.26 11.29
N LYS A 61 15.59 12.35 10.87
CA LYS A 61 17.05 12.47 10.63
C LYS A 61 17.95 12.44 11.89
N ASN A 62 17.38 12.21 13.07
CA ASN A 62 18.08 12.30 14.36
C ASN A 62 18.38 10.93 14.98
N GLU A 63 18.10 9.83 14.29
CA GLU A 63 18.52 8.53 14.76
C GLU A 63 20.04 8.38 14.59
N PRO A 64 20.77 7.92 15.63
CA PRO A 64 22.20 7.71 15.52
C PRO A 64 22.48 6.72 14.39
N GLU A 65 23.40 7.05 13.49
CA GLU A 65 23.95 6.12 12.51
C GLU A 65 24.42 4.88 13.28
N THR A 66 23.63 3.83 13.22
CA THR A 66 23.97 2.58 13.89
C THR A 66 24.81 1.81 12.89
N GLN A 67 26.09 1.63 13.18
CA GLN A 67 26.91 0.68 12.43
C GLN A 67 26.41 -0.72 12.77
N ASN A 68 25.41 -1.20 12.03
CA ASN A 68 24.98 -2.59 12.12
C ASN A 68 26.08 -3.44 11.45
N HIS A 69 26.98 -3.98 12.27
CA HIS A 69 28.02 -4.87 11.79
C HIS A 69 27.48 -6.24 11.39
N ASP A 70 26.33 -6.64 11.95
CA ASP A 70 25.66 -7.92 11.69
C ASP A 70 24.27 -7.65 11.08
N PHE A 71 24.24 -7.52 9.75
CA PHE A 71 23.05 -7.37 8.92
C PHE A 71 22.99 -8.50 7.89
N GLU A 72 21.83 -9.11 7.75
CA GLU A 72 21.53 -10.18 6.80
C GLU A 72 20.24 -9.83 6.05
N GLU A 73 20.36 -9.65 4.74
CA GLU A 73 19.20 -9.48 3.84
C GLU A 73 18.70 -10.86 3.39
N ILE A 74 17.43 -11.13 3.65
CA ILE A 74 16.76 -12.38 3.30
C ILE A 74 15.87 -12.09 2.10
N GLY A 75 16.37 -12.50 0.93
CA GLY A 75 15.79 -12.14 -0.36
C GLY A 75 14.28 -12.38 -0.45
N GLY A 76 13.53 -11.30 -0.68
CA GLY A 76 12.06 -11.34 -0.84
C GLY A 76 11.27 -11.50 0.46
N GLN A 77 11.93 -11.53 1.62
CA GLN A 77 11.27 -11.64 2.92
C GLN A 77 11.50 -10.42 3.82
N GLY A 78 12.74 -9.93 3.87
CA GLY A 78 13.09 -8.81 4.73
C GLY A 78 14.53 -8.91 5.22
N ILE A 79 14.78 -8.41 6.42
CA ILE A 79 16.10 -8.21 6.99
C ILE A 79 16.13 -8.71 8.42
N LYS A 80 17.29 -9.24 8.79
CA LYS A 80 17.69 -9.52 10.16
C LYS A 80 18.91 -8.68 10.50
N ALA A 81 18.87 -8.03 11.66
CA ALA A 81 19.99 -7.23 12.16
C ALA A 81 20.21 -7.45 13.65
N ILE A 82 21.44 -7.28 14.12
CA ILE A 82 21.75 -7.19 15.55
C ILE A 82 21.95 -5.71 15.91
N ILE A 83 21.10 -5.21 16.80
CA ILE A 83 21.05 -3.80 17.17
C ILE A 83 21.06 -3.71 18.69
N ASP A 84 22.06 -3.04 19.27
CA ASP A 84 22.28 -2.96 20.73
C ASP A 84 22.30 -4.35 21.42
N GLY A 85 22.81 -5.36 20.72
CA GLY A 85 22.85 -6.76 21.20
C GLY A 85 21.52 -7.50 21.11
N LYS A 86 20.49 -6.93 20.48
CA LYS A 86 19.18 -7.53 20.26
C LYS A 86 19.02 -8.02 18.84
N THR A 87 18.37 -9.16 18.65
CA THR A 87 18.01 -9.63 17.30
C THR A 87 16.75 -8.93 16.85
N VAL A 88 16.83 -8.18 15.76
CA VAL A 88 15.73 -7.44 15.16
C VAL A 88 15.41 -8.03 13.79
N LEU A 89 14.16 -8.40 13.57
CA LEU A 89 13.64 -8.87 12.29
C LEU A 89 12.67 -7.84 11.74
N VAL A 90 12.82 -7.48 10.46
CA VAL A 90 11.98 -6.50 9.77
C VAL A 90 11.63 -7.06 8.39
N GLY A 91 10.36 -7.27 8.09
CA GLY A 91 10.00 -7.92 6.83
C GLY A 91 8.52 -8.25 6.68
N ASN A 92 8.21 -9.15 5.76
CA ASN A 92 6.87 -9.69 5.58
C ASN A 92 6.57 -10.83 6.57
N ASP A 93 5.35 -11.33 6.50
CA ASP A 93 4.84 -12.45 7.30
C ASP A 93 5.71 -13.72 7.20
N HIS A 94 6.21 -14.04 6.00
CA HIS A 94 7.05 -15.22 5.79
C HIS A 94 8.34 -15.19 6.62
N LEU A 95 8.95 -14.01 6.80
CA LEU A 95 10.13 -13.85 7.65
C LEU A 95 9.82 -14.25 9.11
N LEU A 96 8.66 -13.85 9.63
CA LEU A 96 8.26 -14.22 10.99
C LEU A 96 8.05 -15.73 11.14
N HIS A 97 7.45 -16.36 10.14
CA HIS A 97 7.26 -17.82 10.13
C HIS A 97 8.58 -18.59 10.05
N GLU A 98 9.53 -18.14 9.22
CA GLU A 98 10.85 -18.76 9.10
C GLU A 98 11.59 -18.75 10.44
N TYR A 99 11.47 -17.66 11.20
CA TYR A 99 12.08 -17.51 12.52
C TYR A 99 11.20 -18.00 13.68
N SER A 100 10.07 -18.65 13.38
CA SER A 100 9.11 -19.17 14.38
C SER A 100 8.64 -18.11 15.40
N ILE A 101 8.46 -16.88 14.93
CA ILE A 101 7.92 -15.78 15.74
C ILE A 101 6.41 -15.97 15.83
N SER A 102 5.88 -16.15 17.04
CA SER A 102 4.44 -16.23 17.25
C SER A 102 3.79 -14.87 17.05
N HIS A 103 2.81 -14.80 16.15
CA HIS A 103 2.03 -13.61 15.85
C HIS A 103 0.64 -14.02 15.33
N ASP A 104 -0.38 -13.20 15.61
CA ASP A 104 -1.77 -13.48 15.24
C ASP A 104 -2.23 -12.72 13.97
N THR A 105 -1.30 -11.98 13.35
CA THR A 105 -1.59 -11.04 12.25
C THR A 105 -0.79 -11.41 11.01
N CYS A 106 -1.32 -12.32 10.17
CA CYS A 106 -0.64 -12.76 8.94
C CYS A 106 -1.18 -12.11 7.66
N ALA A 107 -2.46 -11.72 7.65
CA ALA A 107 -3.13 -11.15 6.50
C ALA A 107 -3.53 -9.70 6.79
N ILE A 108 -2.59 -8.78 6.60
CA ILE A 108 -2.85 -7.35 6.74
C ILE A 108 -3.05 -6.74 5.36
N ALA A 109 -4.15 -5.99 5.21
CA ALA A 109 -4.46 -5.24 4.00
C ALA A 109 -3.40 -4.16 3.71
N GLY A 110 -2.77 -4.23 2.54
CA GLY A 110 -1.75 -3.30 2.06
C GLY A 110 -0.33 -3.81 2.28
N THR A 111 0.66 -2.94 2.12
CA THR A 111 2.07 -3.26 2.35
C THR A 111 2.40 -3.14 3.84
N ALA A 112 2.36 -4.26 4.56
CA ALA A 112 2.72 -4.33 5.96
C ALA A 112 4.17 -4.80 6.16
N VAL A 113 4.93 -4.07 6.98
CA VAL A 113 6.28 -4.44 7.41
C VAL A 113 6.22 -4.81 8.89
N HIS A 114 6.42 -6.09 9.16
CA HIS A 114 6.43 -6.67 10.50
C HIS A 114 7.76 -6.43 11.18
N VAL A 115 7.72 -6.19 12.49
CA VAL A 115 8.90 -5.97 13.32
C VAL A 115 8.86 -6.92 14.51
N ALA A 116 9.95 -7.64 14.72
CA ALA A 116 10.15 -8.47 15.91
C ALA A 116 11.51 -8.16 16.55
N VAL A 117 11.56 -8.21 17.89
CA VAL A 117 12.76 -7.92 18.68
C VAL A 117 12.93 -9.03 19.71
N ASP A 118 14.10 -9.68 19.75
CA ASP A 118 14.44 -10.80 20.65
C ASP A 118 13.33 -11.87 20.68
N ASN A 119 12.97 -12.37 19.50
CA ASN A 119 11.90 -13.35 19.27
C ASN A 119 10.48 -12.94 19.71
N THR A 120 10.28 -11.67 20.09
CA THR A 120 8.98 -11.14 20.47
C THR A 120 8.44 -10.27 19.35
N TYR A 121 7.22 -10.55 18.89
CA TYR A 121 6.58 -9.73 17.89
C TYR A 121 6.25 -8.34 18.46
N ALA A 122 6.85 -7.29 17.89
CA ALA A 122 6.71 -5.93 18.37
C ALA A 122 5.52 -5.21 17.72
N GLY A 123 5.17 -5.60 16.49
CA GLY A 123 4.05 -5.03 15.74
C GLY A 123 4.35 -4.90 14.26
N TYR A 124 3.61 -4.04 13.58
CA TYR A 124 3.78 -3.80 12.15
C TYR A 124 3.65 -2.32 11.78
N ILE A 125 4.25 -1.97 10.65
CA ILE A 125 4.22 -0.65 10.01
C ILE A 125 3.44 -0.79 8.70
N ILE A 126 2.42 0.04 8.50
CA ILE A 126 1.68 0.11 7.25
C ILE A 126 2.30 1.19 6.38
N ILE A 127 2.56 0.81 5.14
CA ILE A 127 3.16 1.66 4.14
C ILE A 127 2.19 1.77 2.98
N SER A 128 1.93 2.99 2.55
CA SER A 128 1.08 3.28 1.40
C SER A 128 1.78 4.22 0.45
N ASP A 129 1.41 4.13 -0.82
CA ASP A 129 1.91 4.99 -1.89
C ASP A 129 1.19 6.36 -1.88
N GLU A 130 1.94 7.43 -2.14
CA GLU A 130 1.48 8.81 -2.21
C GLU A 130 0.72 9.10 -3.51
N LEU A 131 -0.29 9.98 -3.43
CA LEU A 131 -1.08 10.39 -4.58
C LEU A 131 -0.26 11.19 -5.58
N LYS A 132 -0.57 11.04 -6.88
CA LYS A 132 -0.02 11.93 -7.91
C LYS A 132 -0.55 13.36 -7.70
N PRO A 133 0.28 14.39 -7.89
CA PRO A 133 -0.11 15.79 -7.63
C PRO A 133 -1.25 16.30 -8.52
N ASP A 134 -1.48 15.67 -9.67
CA ASP A 134 -2.55 16.00 -10.62
C ASP A 134 -3.85 15.20 -10.40
N THR A 135 -3.84 14.22 -9.48
CA THR A 135 -4.99 13.34 -9.22
C THR A 135 -6.24 14.13 -8.89
N GLU A 136 -6.14 15.09 -7.97
CA GLU A 136 -7.29 15.88 -7.53
C GLU A 136 -7.88 16.71 -8.68
N SER A 137 -7.03 17.33 -9.51
CA SER A 137 -7.49 18.06 -10.71
C SER A 137 -8.17 17.13 -11.72
N ALA A 138 -7.63 15.93 -11.93
CA ALA A 138 -8.20 14.95 -12.86
C ALA A 138 -9.60 14.49 -12.40
N ILE A 139 -9.78 14.20 -11.10
CA ILE A 139 -11.09 13.85 -10.53
C ILE A 139 -12.10 14.98 -10.74
N ARG A 140 -11.69 16.24 -10.51
CA ARG A 140 -12.55 17.41 -10.74
C ARG A 140 -12.96 17.56 -12.21
N GLU A 141 -12.04 17.31 -13.15
CA GLU A 141 -12.33 17.37 -14.59
C GLU A 141 -13.26 16.23 -15.05
N LEU A 142 -13.09 15.04 -14.50
CA LEU A 142 -13.97 13.90 -14.78
C LEU A 142 -15.40 14.16 -14.33
N ARG A 143 -15.58 14.78 -13.16
CA ARG A 143 -16.92 15.22 -12.70
C ARG A 143 -17.50 16.30 -13.62
N ARG A 144 -16.72 17.31 -14.03
CA ARG A 144 -17.17 18.33 -14.99
C ARG A 144 -17.56 17.75 -16.35
N SER A 145 -16.96 16.62 -16.73
CA SER A 145 -17.23 15.92 -17.98
C SER A 145 -18.50 15.05 -17.94
N GLY A 146 -19.19 14.99 -16.78
CA GLY A 146 -20.46 14.29 -16.61
C GLY A 146 -20.37 12.93 -15.91
N THR A 147 -19.20 12.57 -15.36
CA THR A 147 -19.08 11.36 -14.52
C THR A 147 -19.83 11.59 -13.21
N LYS A 148 -20.82 10.74 -12.92
CA LYS A 148 -21.68 10.87 -11.73
C LYS A 148 -21.06 10.20 -10.53
N THR A 149 -20.47 9.03 -10.73
CA THR A 149 -19.98 8.17 -9.65
C THR A 149 -18.50 7.86 -9.86
N ILE A 150 -17.69 8.11 -8.84
CA ILE A 150 -16.27 7.78 -8.82
C ILE A 150 -15.99 6.94 -7.59
N VAL A 151 -15.44 5.75 -7.80
CA VAL A 151 -15.15 4.77 -6.74
C VAL A 151 -13.67 4.37 -6.80
N MET A 152 -13.05 4.15 -5.63
CA MET A 152 -11.70 3.59 -5.53
C MET A 152 -11.74 2.14 -5.05
N LEU A 153 -10.98 1.26 -5.70
CA LEU A 153 -10.68 -0.11 -5.25
C LEU A 153 -9.22 -0.16 -4.79
N THR A 154 -8.96 -0.76 -3.63
CA THR A 154 -7.58 -0.91 -3.16
C THR A 154 -7.40 -2.10 -2.22
N GLY A 155 -6.24 -2.73 -2.31
CA GLY A 155 -5.80 -3.72 -1.33
C GLY A 155 -5.31 -3.10 -0.01
N ASP A 156 -5.09 -1.79 0.04
CA ASP A 156 -4.69 -1.10 1.26
C ASP A 156 -5.81 -1.11 2.31
N SER A 157 -5.44 -1.05 3.58
CA SER A 157 -6.39 -0.99 4.69
C SER A 157 -7.35 0.20 4.61
N GLY A 158 -8.51 0.06 5.25
CA GLY A 158 -9.52 1.13 5.31
C GLY A 158 -8.99 2.43 5.91
N SER A 159 -8.08 2.36 6.89
CA SER A 159 -7.45 3.55 7.49
C SER A 159 -6.54 4.31 6.54
N ALA A 160 -5.95 3.64 5.55
CA ALA A 160 -5.17 4.29 4.49
C ALA A 160 -6.05 4.77 3.33
N ALA A 161 -7.10 4.02 2.99
CA ALA A 161 -7.98 4.32 1.86
C ALA A 161 -8.97 5.46 2.15
N GLN A 162 -9.52 5.52 3.36
CA GLN A 162 -10.56 6.48 3.72
C GLN A 162 -10.10 7.94 3.58
N PRO A 163 -8.94 8.36 4.14
CA PRO A 163 -8.48 9.75 4.01
C PRO A 163 -8.30 10.18 2.56
N ILE A 164 -7.80 9.27 1.71
CA ILE A 164 -7.63 9.50 0.26
C ILE A 164 -8.98 9.68 -0.43
N ALA A 165 -9.96 8.83 -0.11
CA ALA A 165 -11.29 8.93 -0.69
C ALA A 165 -11.99 10.23 -0.31
N GLU A 166 -11.82 10.68 0.94
CA GLU A 166 -12.33 11.96 1.45
C GLU A 166 -11.61 13.16 0.80
N GLU A 167 -10.27 13.12 0.73
CA GLU A 167 -9.44 14.17 0.10
C GLU A 167 -9.80 14.38 -1.38
N LEU A 168 -10.01 13.28 -2.12
CA LEU A 168 -10.37 13.34 -3.53
C LEU A 168 -11.88 13.56 -3.78
N GLY A 169 -12.70 13.52 -2.73
CA GLY A 169 -14.16 13.66 -2.83
C GLY A 169 -14.82 12.55 -3.67
N LEU A 170 -14.41 11.30 -3.44
CA LEU A 170 -14.97 10.12 -4.11
C LEU A 170 -16.36 9.76 -3.56
N ASP A 171 -17.18 9.08 -4.35
CA ASP A 171 -18.53 8.64 -3.93
C ASP A 171 -18.50 7.34 -3.11
N GLY A 172 -17.39 6.61 -3.16
CA GLY A 172 -17.19 5.39 -2.38
C GLY A 172 -15.79 4.81 -2.55
N TYR A 173 -15.45 3.87 -1.68
CA TYR A 173 -14.23 3.09 -1.78
C TYR A 173 -14.44 1.68 -1.26
N TYR A 174 -13.64 0.73 -1.77
CA TYR A 174 -13.50 -0.62 -1.23
C TYR A 174 -12.03 -0.84 -0.90
N ALA A 175 -11.75 -1.15 0.37
CA ALA A 175 -10.42 -1.25 0.93
C ALA A 175 -10.17 -2.64 1.50
N GLY A 176 -8.91 -3.07 1.54
CA GLY A 176 -8.48 -4.36 2.04
C GLY A 176 -8.95 -5.54 1.21
N ILE A 177 -9.20 -5.32 -0.08
CA ILE A 177 -9.70 -6.35 -0.99
C ILE A 177 -8.58 -6.95 -1.83
N MET A 178 -8.61 -8.27 -1.97
CA MET A 178 -7.69 -9.03 -2.80
C MET A 178 -7.99 -8.86 -4.29
N PRO A 179 -7.05 -9.19 -5.21
CA PRO A 179 -7.28 -9.07 -6.65
C PRO A 179 -8.55 -9.77 -7.15
N GLU A 180 -8.89 -10.94 -6.59
CA GLU A 180 -10.11 -11.67 -6.92
C GLU A 180 -11.39 -10.94 -6.45
N GLU A 181 -11.33 -10.33 -5.26
CA GLU A 181 -12.43 -9.56 -4.69
C GLU A 181 -12.68 -8.25 -5.43
N LYS A 182 -11.66 -7.67 -6.09
CA LYS A 182 -11.83 -6.51 -6.97
C LYS A 182 -12.77 -6.80 -8.13
N VAL A 183 -12.72 -8.00 -8.70
CA VAL A 183 -13.63 -8.41 -9.79
C VAL A 183 -15.07 -8.44 -9.28
N VAL A 184 -15.29 -9.03 -8.11
CA VAL A 184 -16.62 -9.10 -7.47
C VAL A 184 -17.15 -7.69 -7.15
N ALA A 185 -16.31 -6.80 -6.64
CA ALA A 185 -16.68 -5.41 -6.38
C ALA A 185 -17.08 -4.67 -7.67
N LEU A 186 -16.34 -4.87 -8.76
CA LEU A 186 -16.67 -4.30 -10.07
C LEU A 186 -17.98 -4.88 -10.62
N GLU A 187 -18.21 -6.18 -10.50
CA GLU A 187 -19.46 -6.82 -10.94
C GLU A 187 -20.68 -6.28 -10.20
N ARG A 188 -20.53 -6.00 -8.90
CA ARG A 188 -21.57 -5.34 -8.12
C ARG A 188 -21.90 -3.95 -8.67
N LEU A 189 -20.88 -3.13 -8.93
CA LEU A 189 -21.07 -1.79 -9.51
C LEU A 189 -21.69 -1.84 -10.91
N LEU A 190 -21.30 -2.82 -11.73
CA LEU A 190 -21.92 -3.08 -13.03
C LEU A 190 -23.41 -3.44 -12.89
N SER A 191 -23.78 -4.25 -11.89
CA SER A 191 -25.16 -4.67 -11.65
C SER A 191 -26.07 -3.55 -11.10
N GLU A 192 -25.50 -2.63 -10.33
CA GLU A 192 -26.19 -1.48 -9.75
C GLU A 192 -26.44 -0.38 -10.80
N GLN A 193 -25.68 -0.37 -11.90
CA GLN A 193 -25.83 0.58 -12.99
C GLN A 193 -26.98 0.21 -13.92
N LYS A 194 -28.08 0.97 -13.84
CA LYS A 194 -29.27 0.80 -14.71
C LYS A 194 -29.07 1.37 -16.11
N HIS A 195 -28.37 2.50 -16.22
CA HIS A 195 -28.10 3.21 -17.47
C HIS A 195 -26.73 3.87 -17.39
N GLY A 196 -25.81 3.52 -18.29
CA GLY A 196 -24.45 4.04 -18.31
C GLY A 196 -23.42 2.93 -18.37
N LYS A 197 -22.19 3.26 -18.78
CA LYS A 197 -21.05 2.35 -18.78
C LYS A 197 -20.20 2.55 -17.53
N VAL A 198 -19.61 1.47 -17.05
CA VAL A 198 -18.60 1.49 -15.99
C VAL A 198 -17.21 1.40 -16.63
N ALA A 199 -16.39 2.44 -16.42
CA ALA A 199 -14.98 2.38 -16.77
C ALA A 199 -14.15 1.94 -15.57
N PHE A 200 -13.15 1.11 -15.80
CA PHE A 200 -12.14 0.77 -14.80
C PHE A 200 -10.77 1.30 -15.25
N VAL A 201 -10.05 1.95 -14.34
CA VAL A 201 -8.71 2.50 -14.58
C VAL A 201 -7.72 1.79 -13.66
N GLY A 202 -6.69 1.16 -14.22
CA GLY A 202 -5.71 0.38 -13.45
C GLY A 202 -4.31 0.38 -14.10
N ASP A 203 -3.31 -0.18 -13.42
CA ASP A 203 -1.93 -0.26 -13.92
C ASP A 203 -1.71 -1.35 -14.99
N GLY A 204 -2.67 -2.27 -15.11
CA GLY A 204 -2.64 -3.37 -16.08
C GLY A 204 -1.77 -4.56 -15.69
N ILE A 205 -1.00 -4.47 -14.60
CA ILE A 205 -0.14 -5.56 -14.11
C ILE A 205 -0.94 -6.44 -13.15
N ASN A 206 -1.54 -5.83 -12.13
CA ASN A 206 -2.29 -6.56 -11.09
C ASN A 206 -3.80 -6.61 -11.39
N ASP A 207 -4.28 -5.67 -12.21
CA ASP A 207 -5.72 -5.49 -12.46
C ASP A 207 -6.19 -6.03 -13.80
N ALA A 208 -5.39 -6.86 -14.48
CA ALA A 208 -5.76 -7.43 -15.77
C ALA A 208 -7.13 -8.14 -15.77
N PRO A 209 -7.51 -8.94 -14.76
CA PRO A 209 -8.85 -9.55 -14.70
C PRO A 209 -9.97 -8.51 -14.58
N VAL A 210 -9.73 -7.42 -13.85
CA VAL A 210 -10.71 -6.36 -13.59
C VAL A 210 -10.89 -5.48 -14.83
N LEU A 211 -9.79 -5.12 -15.50
CA LEU A 211 -9.80 -4.40 -16.77
C LEU A 211 -10.57 -5.14 -17.86
N ALA A 212 -10.44 -6.47 -17.93
CA ALA A 212 -11.15 -7.29 -18.89
C ALA A 212 -12.66 -7.37 -18.63
N ARG A 213 -13.10 -7.16 -17.39
CA ARG A 213 -14.51 -7.26 -16.98
C ARG A 213 -15.29 -5.96 -17.13
N ALA A 214 -14.61 -4.80 -17.11
CA ALA A 214 -15.25 -3.49 -17.23
C ALA A 214 -15.85 -3.25 -18.63
N ASP A 215 -16.87 -2.38 -18.74
CA ASP A 215 -17.39 -1.95 -20.05
C ASP A 215 -16.33 -1.18 -20.86
N VAL A 216 -15.45 -0.48 -20.14
CA VAL A 216 -14.30 0.24 -20.68
C VAL A 216 -13.11 0.05 -19.73
N GLY A 217 -12.14 -0.77 -20.11
CA GLY A 217 -10.86 -0.87 -19.41
C GLY A 217 -9.87 0.20 -19.89
N ILE A 218 -9.27 0.94 -18.95
CA ILE A 218 -8.23 1.95 -19.21
C ILE A 218 -6.99 1.53 -18.43
N SER A 219 -5.96 1.08 -19.14
CA SER A 219 -4.67 0.79 -18.54
C SER A 219 -3.81 2.05 -18.54
N MET A 220 -3.28 2.41 -17.37
CA MET A 220 -2.22 3.39 -17.26
C MET A 220 -0.94 2.73 -17.77
N GLY A 221 -0.41 3.20 -18.89
CA GLY A 221 0.86 2.70 -19.40
C GLY A 221 1.98 3.13 -18.46
N ASN A 222 2.76 2.17 -17.94
CA ASN A 222 4.11 2.49 -17.50
C ASN A 222 4.84 3.03 -18.72
N LEU A 223 5.14 4.34 -18.73
CA LEU A 223 6.17 4.92 -19.59
C LEU A 223 7.51 4.32 -19.13
N VAL A 224 7.76 3.06 -19.47
CA VAL A 224 9.13 2.58 -19.63
C VAL A 224 9.61 3.22 -20.92
N SER A 225 10.05 4.47 -20.82
CA SER A 225 10.91 5.06 -21.83
C SER A 225 12.24 4.33 -21.73
N CYS A 226 12.35 3.16 -22.38
CA CYS A 226 13.66 2.65 -22.75
C CYS A 226 14.27 3.70 -23.69
N VAL A 227 15.32 4.36 -23.21
CA VAL A 227 16.24 5.14 -24.03
C VAL A 227 17.08 4.18 -24.86
#